data_AF-H1Q3P5-F1
#
_entry.id   AF-H1Q3P5-F1
#
_cell.length_a   1.000
_cell.length_b   1.000
_cell.length_c   1.000
_cell.angle_alpha   90.00
_cell.angle_beta   90.00
_cell.angle_gamma   90.00
#
_symmetry.space_group_name_H-M   'P 1'
#
loop_
_entity.id
_entity.type
_entity.pdbx_description
1 polymer ?
#
loop_
_entity_poly.entity_id
_entity_poly.type
_entity_poly.pdbx_seq_one_letter_code
_entity_poly.pdbx_strand_id
1 'polypeptide(L)'
;MAFKKENKVKSNFSKITIGLASPEEILENSYGEVTKPETINYRTYKPERDGLFCERIFGPTKDYECACGKYKRIRYKGIVCDRCGVEVTEKKVRRERAGHIELVVPVAHIWYFRSLPNKIGYLLGLPTKKLDSIVYYEKYVVIQPGVVEGMKQTDSEDDLNGSHKFDLISEDEYLDILYNKVPEGNETLDDSDPKKFIAKMGAEAIYDLLLNIDLDRLAGELRDRATTDSSQQRKSEALKRLQVVESLRQAKGINRPEWMIMKIVPVTPPELRPLVPLDGGRFATSDLNDLYRRVIIRNNRLKRLIEIKAPEVILRNEKRMLQEAVDSLIDNSRKSSAVKSESNRPLKSLSDSLKGKQGRFRQNLLGKRVDYSARSVIVVGPELKMGECGLPKLMAAELYKPFIIRKLIERGIVKTVKSAKKIVDRREPVIWDILENVMKGHPVLLNRAPTLHRLGIQAFQPKLIEGKAIQLHPLACTAFNADFDGDQMAVHLPLSNEAVLEAQVLMLQSHNILNPANGAPITVPSQDMVLGLYYITKIRPGAKGEGLTFLRS
;
A
#
# COMPACT_ATOMS: atom_id res chain seq x y z
N MET A 1 -18.02 29.91 11.15
CA MET A 1 -18.48 28.51 11.15
C MET A 1 -17.58 27.74 10.18
N ALA A 2 -16.66 26.94 10.69
CA ALA A 2 -15.73 26.17 9.86
C ALA A 2 -16.52 25.09 9.10
N PHE A 3 -16.46 25.12 7.77
CA PHE A 3 -16.96 24.05 6.92
C PHE A 3 -16.19 22.77 7.23
N LYS A 4 -16.68 21.95 8.18
CA LYS A 4 -16.28 20.54 8.25
C LYS A 4 -16.79 19.90 6.96
N LYS A 5 -15.93 19.82 5.93
CA LYS A 5 -16.17 18.95 4.78
C LYS A 5 -16.48 17.56 5.33
N GLU A 6 -17.64 17.02 4.99
CA GLU A 6 -17.98 15.64 5.34
C GLU A 6 -16.99 14.71 4.63
N ASN A 7 -15.92 14.32 5.31
CA ASN A 7 -14.91 13.37 4.85
C ASN A 7 -15.44 11.92 4.77
N LYS A 8 -16.77 11.72 4.76
CA LYS A 8 -17.35 10.41 4.43
C LYS A 8 -17.30 10.25 2.92
N VAL A 9 -16.30 9.49 2.46
CA VAL A 9 -16.21 9.00 1.08
C VAL A 9 -17.56 8.37 0.73
N LYS A 10 -18.34 9.01 -0.16
CA LYS A 10 -19.56 8.43 -0.70
C LYS A 10 -19.16 7.13 -1.41
N SER A 11 -19.90 6.05 -1.18
CA SER A 11 -19.57 4.72 -1.70
C SER A 11 -19.54 4.64 -3.24
N ASN A 12 -20.07 5.66 -3.94
CA ASN A 12 -20.23 5.67 -5.39
C ASN A 12 -19.37 6.79 -6.01
N PHE A 13 -18.04 6.62 -6.00
CA PHE A 13 -17.15 7.47 -6.81
C PHE A 13 -16.85 6.77 -8.15
N SER A 14 -16.80 7.54 -9.24
CA SER A 14 -16.48 7.04 -10.58
C SER A 14 -15.05 7.35 -11.03
N LYS A 15 -14.35 8.23 -10.32
CA LYS A 15 -12.99 8.68 -10.64
C LYS A 15 -12.15 8.77 -9.37
N ILE A 16 -10.88 8.40 -9.48
CA ILE A 16 -9.85 8.60 -8.45
C ILE A 16 -8.81 9.56 -9.03
N THR A 17 -8.50 10.63 -8.30
CA THR A 17 -7.46 11.59 -8.64
C THR A 17 -6.36 11.56 -7.59
N ILE A 18 -5.14 11.88 -7.99
CA ILE A 18 -3.98 12.00 -7.10
C ILE A 18 -3.36 13.38 -7.29
N GLY A 19 -3.07 14.06 -6.17
CA GLY A 19 -2.46 15.39 -6.13
C GLY A 19 -1.43 15.47 -5.00
N LEU A 20 -0.69 16.57 -4.96
CA LEU A 20 0.17 16.90 -3.82
C LEU A 20 -0.70 17.40 -2.67
N ALA A 21 -0.44 16.90 -1.47
CA ALA A 21 -1.13 17.37 -0.27
C ALA A 21 -0.47 18.68 0.21
N SER A 22 -1.27 19.73 0.35
CA SER A 22 -0.81 20.98 0.94
C SER A 22 -0.62 20.84 2.47
N PRO A 23 0.24 21.64 3.11
CA PRO A 23 0.34 21.65 4.57
C PRO A 23 -1.00 21.93 5.25
N GLU A 24 -1.82 22.82 4.68
CA GLU A 24 -3.16 23.13 5.20
C GLU A 24 -4.08 21.89 5.12
N GLU A 25 -4.08 21.18 3.99
CA GLU A 25 -4.88 19.97 3.82
C GLU A 25 -4.45 18.84 4.77
N ILE A 26 -3.15 18.71 5.05
CA ILE A 26 -2.64 17.74 6.04
C ILE A 26 -3.16 18.08 7.44
N LEU A 27 -3.19 19.36 7.81
CA LEU A 27 -3.73 19.83 9.09
C LEU A 27 -5.24 19.61 9.19
N GLU A 28 -6.00 19.94 8.14
CA GLU A 28 -7.45 19.75 8.09
C GLU A 28 -7.85 18.28 8.27
N ASN A 29 -7.05 17.36 7.70
CA ASN A 29 -7.29 15.92 7.82
C ASN A 29 -6.80 15.33 9.16
N SER A 30 -6.09 16.12 9.96
CA SER A 30 -5.52 15.66 11.21
C SER A 30 -6.48 15.85 12.39
N TYR A 31 -6.50 14.87 13.30
CA TYR A 31 -7.28 14.94 14.54
C TYR A 31 -6.48 15.44 15.74
N GLY A 32 -5.18 15.71 15.55
CA GLY A 32 -4.32 16.26 16.57
C GLY A 32 -2.83 16.03 16.32
N GLU A 33 -2.03 16.85 16.98
CA GLU A 33 -0.57 16.78 16.93
C GLU A 33 -0.02 15.71 17.89
N VAL A 34 0.93 14.91 17.41
CA VAL A 34 1.70 13.95 18.22
C VAL A 34 3.01 14.59 18.63
N THR A 35 3.10 14.98 19.90
CA THR A 35 4.28 15.68 20.44
C THR A 35 5.28 14.74 21.08
N LYS A 36 4.83 13.60 21.62
CA LYS A 36 5.71 12.70 22.36
C LYS A 36 5.93 11.35 21.66
N PRO A 37 7.13 10.75 21.78
CA PRO A 37 7.46 9.50 21.10
C PRO A 37 6.93 8.25 21.83
N GLU A 38 6.37 8.38 23.03
CA GLU A 38 5.89 7.23 23.78
C GLU A 38 4.65 6.60 23.12
N THR A 39 4.50 5.29 23.30
CA THR A 39 3.42 4.50 22.70
C THR A 39 2.37 4.15 23.75
N ILE A 40 2.72 3.23 24.65
CA ILE A 40 1.87 2.75 25.74
C ILE A 40 2.64 2.80 27.06
N ASN A 41 1.90 2.91 28.15
CA ASN A 41 2.45 2.79 29.49
C ASN A 41 2.83 1.33 29.79
N TYR A 42 4.05 1.09 30.26
CA TYR A 42 4.55 -0.27 30.49
C TYR A 42 3.85 -1.00 31.65
N ARG A 43 3.25 -0.28 32.62
CA ARG A 43 2.53 -0.89 33.76
C ARG A 43 1.06 -1.11 33.47
N THR A 44 0.40 -0.10 32.90
CA THR A 44 -1.06 -0.11 32.72
C THR A 44 -1.51 -0.56 31.34
N TYR A 45 -0.57 -0.68 30.38
CA TYR A 45 -0.82 -0.94 28.96
C TYR A 45 -1.80 0.04 28.30
N LYS A 46 -2.07 1.17 28.95
CA LYS A 46 -2.89 2.24 28.38
C LYS A 46 -2.06 3.12 27.44
N PRO A 47 -2.64 3.64 26.36
CA PRO A 47 -1.95 4.59 25.50
C PRO A 47 -1.51 5.84 26.25
N GLU A 48 -0.31 6.32 25.95
CA GLU A 48 0.21 7.56 26.55
C GLU A 48 -0.47 8.80 25.96
N ARG A 49 -0.57 9.85 26.76
CA ARG A 49 -1.16 11.13 26.34
C ARG A 49 -0.21 11.86 25.39
N ASP A 50 -0.74 12.33 24.27
CA ASP A 50 -0.02 13.01 23.18
C ASP A 50 1.08 12.16 22.52
N GLY A 51 1.06 10.85 22.79
CA GLY A 51 1.93 9.86 22.17
C GLY A 51 1.36 9.25 20.89
N LEU A 52 2.11 8.30 20.30
CA LEU A 52 1.78 7.66 19.02
C LEU A 52 0.49 6.83 19.03
N PHE A 53 -0.07 6.50 20.19
CA PHE A 53 -1.31 5.73 20.32
C PHE A 53 -2.43 6.51 21.03
N CYS A 54 -2.22 7.81 21.27
CA CYS A 54 -3.09 8.66 22.09
C CYS A 54 -4.57 8.54 21.72
N GLU A 55 -5.41 8.26 22.72
CA GLU A 55 -6.85 8.11 22.53
C GLU A 55 -7.56 9.42 22.21
N ARG A 56 -6.99 10.56 22.60
CA ARG A 56 -7.52 11.90 22.27
C ARG A 56 -7.45 12.17 20.76
N ILE A 57 -6.33 11.81 20.15
CA ILE A 57 -6.05 12.06 18.73
C ILE A 57 -6.75 11.00 17.86
N PHE A 58 -6.48 9.73 18.15
CA PHE A 58 -6.91 8.64 17.27
C PHE A 58 -8.29 8.06 17.61
N GLY A 59 -8.86 8.38 18.77
CA GLY A 59 -10.14 7.84 19.25
C GLY A 59 -9.99 6.74 20.32
N PRO A 60 -11.10 6.25 20.88
CA PRO A 60 -11.10 5.37 22.06
C PRO A 60 -10.68 3.93 21.75
N THR A 61 -9.98 3.27 22.68
CA THR A 61 -9.58 1.85 22.55
C THR A 61 -10.75 0.86 22.69
N LYS A 62 -11.84 1.27 23.34
CA LYS A 62 -13.06 0.49 23.57
C LYS A 62 -14.27 1.22 22.99
N ASP A 63 -15.26 0.46 22.53
CA ASP A 63 -16.48 1.03 21.96
C ASP A 63 -17.29 1.79 23.00
N TYR A 64 -17.63 3.04 22.68
CA TYR A 64 -18.47 3.91 23.51
C TYR A 64 -17.97 4.08 24.96
N GLU A 65 -16.65 4.09 25.16
CA GLU A 65 -16.01 4.32 26.45
C GLU A 65 -14.80 5.27 26.31
N CYS A 66 -14.73 6.27 27.18
CA CYS A 66 -13.56 7.17 27.25
C CYS A 66 -12.40 6.57 28.07
N ALA A 67 -11.16 7.04 27.84
CA ALA A 67 -9.94 6.54 28.49
C ALA A 67 -10.00 6.41 30.03
N CYS A 68 -10.61 7.41 30.69
CA CYS A 68 -10.71 7.46 32.16
C CYS A 68 -11.93 6.69 32.70
N GLY A 69 -12.84 6.25 31.84
CA GLY A 69 -14.06 5.54 32.23
C GLY A 69 -15.16 6.40 32.85
N LYS A 70 -15.05 7.75 32.86
CA LYS A 70 -16.11 8.67 33.32
C LYS A 70 -17.40 8.49 32.51
N TYR A 71 -17.28 8.50 31.18
CA TYR A 71 -18.37 8.26 30.25
C TYR A 71 -18.24 6.84 29.66
N LYS A 72 -19.31 6.06 29.83
CA LYS A 72 -19.44 4.68 29.32
C LYS A 72 -20.83 4.47 28.74
N ARG A 73 -20.91 3.58 27.74
CA ARG A 73 -22.13 3.18 27.01
C ARG A 73 -22.55 4.19 25.94
N ILE A 74 -23.36 3.70 25.00
CA ILE A 74 -23.81 4.42 23.80
C ILE A 74 -24.55 5.73 24.08
N ARG A 75 -25.14 5.91 25.27
CA ARG A 75 -25.88 7.13 25.63
C ARG A 75 -25.05 8.41 25.59
N TYR A 76 -23.73 8.30 25.74
CA TYR A 76 -22.80 9.44 25.70
C TYR A 76 -22.09 9.59 24.35
N LYS A 77 -22.60 8.94 23.30
CA LYS A 77 -22.04 9.00 21.95
C LYS A 77 -21.86 10.47 21.50
N GLY A 78 -20.67 10.80 21.03
CA GLY A 78 -20.32 12.13 20.53
C GLY A 78 -19.91 13.14 21.61
N ILE A 79 -19.97 12.78 22.89
CA ILE A 79 -19.49 13.65 23.98
C ILE A 79 -17.97 13.50 24.12
N VAL A 80 -17.28 14.63 24.20
CA VAL A 80 -15.84 14.70 24.54
C VAL A 80 -15.69 14.78 26.05
N CYS A 81 -14.89 13.89 26.62
CA CYS A 81 -14.73 13.83 28.07
C CYS A 81 -13.88 14.98 28.62
N ASP A 82 -14.38 15.76 29.58
CA ASP A 82 -13.64 16.89 30.18
C ASP A 82 -12.33 16.48 30.89
N ARG A 83 -12.24 15.24 31.40
CA ARG A 83 -11.06 14.77 32.15
C ARG A 83 -9.93 14.29 31.24
N CYS A 84 -10.25 13.55 30.18
CA CYS A 84 -9.24 12.92 29.31
C CYS A 84 -9.22 13.44 27.87
N GLY A 85 -10.17 14.29 27.48
CA GLY A 85 -10.31 14.83 26.13
C GLY A 85 -10.70 13.80 25.07
N VAL A 86 -11.01 12.56 25.46
CA VAL A 86 -11.36 11.49 24.52
C VAL A 86 -12.84 11.56 24.16
N GLU A 87 -13.11 11.56 22.87
CA GLU A 87 -14.46 11.48 22.32
C GLU A 87 -15.04 10.06 22.47
N VAL A 88 -16.27 9.96 22.96
CA VAL A 88 -16.98 8.69 23.09
C VAL A 88 -17.56 8.29 21.74
N THR A 89 -16.88 7.37 21.06
CA THR A 89 -17.25 6.84 19.74
C THR A 89 -16.87 5.36 19.63
N GLU A 90 -17.04 4.76 18.45
CA GLU A 90 -16.64 3.39 18.17
C GLU A 90 -15.11 3.29 18.01
N LYS A 91 -14.53 2.17 18.42
CA LYS A 91 -13.10 1.88 18.25
C LYS A 91 -12.68 1.93 16.78
N LYS A 92 -13.59 1.62 15.85
CA LYS A 92 -13.35 1.59 14.40
C LYS A 92 -12.71 2.88 13.88
N VAL A 93 -13.03 4.04 14.47
CA VAL A 93 -12.45 5.33 14.06
C VAL A 93 -10.92 5.36 14.18
N ARG A 94 -10.32 4.55 15.06
CA ARG A 94 -8.86 4.44 15.23
C ARG A 94 -8.13 3.89 14.00
N ARG A 95 -8.86 3.34 13.04
CA ARG A 95 -8.35 2.90 11.74
C ARG A 95 -8.41 4.00 10.68
N GLU A 96 -9.19 5.04 10.91
CA GLU A 96 -9.49 6.09 9.93
C GLU A 96 -8.85 7.43 10.32
N ARG A 97 -8.78 7.77 11.61
CA ARG A 97 -8.23 9.04 12.09
C ARG A 97 -6.70 9.08 11.95
N ALA A 98 -6.20 10.11 11.28
CA ALA A 98 -4.78 10.42 11.20
C ALA A 98 -4.38 11.50 12.22
N GLY A 99 -3.12 11.49 12.62
CA GLY A 99 -2.48 12.56 13.39
C GLY A 99 -1.48 13.30 12.52
N HIS A 100 -0.81 14.30 13.08
CA HIS A 100 0.30 14.98 12.40
C HIS A 100 1.46 15.26 13.37
N ILE A 101 2.64 15.51 12.81
CA ILE A 101 3.82 16.03 13.50
C ILE A 101 4.18 17.33 12.79
N GLU A 102 4.19 18.44 13.53
CA GLU A 102 4.71 19.72 13.04
C GLU A 102 6.23 19.70 13.10
N LEU A 103 6.88 19.91 11.95
CA LEU A 103 8.34 19.95 11.89
C LEU A 103 8.84 21.34 12.25
N VAL A 104 9.90 21.39 13.06
CA VAL A 104 10.54 22.65 13.46
C VAL A 104 11.21 23.34 12.25
N VAL A 105 11.69 22.55 11.29
CA VAL A 105 12.33 23.03 10.06
C VAL A 105 11.72 22.25 8.88
N PRO A 106 11.48 22.90 7.74
CA PRO A 106 11.01 22.21 6.53
C PRO A 106 11.98 21.09 6.11
N VAL A 107 11.44 20.02 5.55
CA VAL A 107 12.18 18.82 5.11
C VAL A 107 11.81 18.49 3.67
N ALA A 108 12.80 18.22 2.83
CA ALA A 108 12.56 17.85 1.44
C ALA A 108 12.00 16.44 1.35
N HIS A 109 10.93 16.21 0.58
CA HIS A 109 10.37 14.87 0.46
C HIS A 109 11.22 14.00 -0.49
N ILE A 110 11.77 12.89 0.03
CA ILE A 110 12.74 12.02 -0.65
C ILE A 110 12.36 11.60 -2.08
N TRP A 111 11.09 11.31 -2.34
CA TRP A 111 10.64 10.93 -3.69
C TRP A 111 10.89 12.01 -4.75
N TYR A 112 10.82 13.30 -4.41
CA TYR A 112 10.90 14.35 -5.43
C TYR A 112 12.33 14.77 -5.78
N PHE A 113 13.30 14.52 -4.89
CA PHE A 113 14.70 14.84 -5.16
C PHE A 113 15.60 13.62 -5.45
N ARG A 114 15.27 12.42 -4.95
CA ARG A 114 16.05 11.20 -5.24
C ARG A 114 15.43 10.26 -6.28
N SER A 115 14.17 10.43 -6.66
CA SER A 115 13.59 9.61 -7.72
C SER A 115 13.97 10.14 -9.10
N LEU A 116 14.16 9.23 -10.06
CA LEU A 116 14.33 9.60 -11.45
C LEU A 116 12.96 9.56 -12.15
N PRO A 117 12.58 10.60 -12.92
CA PRO A 117 13.26 11.89 -13.05
C PRO A 117 13.16 12.76 -11.78
N ASN A 118 14.26 13.45 -11.42
CA ASN A 118 14.36 14.30 -10.23
C ASN A 118 13.54 15.58 -10.41
N LYS A 119 12.35 15.64 -9.80
CA LYS A 119 11.38 16.72 -10.06
C LYS A 119 11.89 18.07 -9.58
N ILE A 120 12.47 18.14 -8.38
CA ILE A 120 13.03 19.38 -7.84
C ILE A 120 14.25 19.82 -8.65
N GLY A 121 15.15 18.89 -8.96
CA GLY A 121 16.34 19.16 -9.79
C GLY A 121 15.98 19.66 -11.19
N TYR A 122 15.00 19.04 -11.86
CA TYR A 122 14.52 19.50 -13.16
C TYR A 122 13.84 20.88 -13.07
N LEU A 123 13.10 21.21 -12.02
CA LEU A 123 12.54 22.57 -11.90
C LEU A 123 13.64 23.63 -11.77
N LEU A 124 14.59 23.39 -10.86
CA LEU A 124 15.67 24.34 -10.56
C LEU A 124 16.79 24.34 -11.61
N GLY A 125 16.89 23.31 -12.45
CA GLY A 125 18.03 23.12 -13.36
C GLY A 125 19.30 22.66 -12.65
N LEU A 126 19.16 22.06 -11.47
CA LEU A 126 20.28 21.60 -10.65
C LEU A 126 20.51 20.09 -10.83
N PRO A 127 21.77 19.64 -11.05
CA PRO A 127 22.14 18.24 -10.98
C PRO A 127 21.83 17.62 -9.61
N THR A 128 21.51 16.32 -9.57
CA THR A 128 21.15 15.61 -8.34
C THR A 128 22.22 15.71 -7.25
N LYS A 129 23.51 15.60 -7.60
CA LYS A 129 24.62 15.72 -6.62
C LYS A 129 24.67 17.10 -5.97
N LYS A 130 24.45 18.16 -6.77
CA LYS A 130 24.39 19.55 -6.29
C LYS A 130 23.21 19.72 -5.34
N LEU A 131 22.04 19.20 -5.71
CA LEU A 131 20.84 19.25 -4.88
C LEU A 131 21.02 18.51 -3.54
N ASP A 132 21.63 17.32 -3.55
CA ASP A 132 21.92 16.56 -2.33
C ASP A 132 22.81 17.36 -1.36
N SER A 133 23.84 18.04 -1.87
CA SER A 133 24.73 18.87 -1.01
C SER A 133 24.01 20.05 -0.35
N ILE A 134 22.96 20.60 -0.98
CA ILE A 134 22.12 21.64 -0.37
C ILE A 134 21.21 21.01 0.70
N VAL A 135 20.48 19.93 0.36
CA VAL A 135 19.49 19.28 1.23
C VAL A 135 20.12 18.80 2.54
N TYR A 136 21.32 18.22 2.48
CA TYR A 136 22.01 17.66 3.64
C TYR A 136 22.94 18.66 4.36
N TYR A 137 22.76 19.97 4.12
CA TYR A 137 23.48 21.06 4.80
C TYR A 137 25.01 21.03 4.61
N GLU A 138 25.49 20.67 3.42
CA GLU A 138 26.93 20.71 3.09
C GLU A 138 27.34 22.02 2.41
N LYS A 139 26.49 22.56 1.52
CA LYS A 139 26.74 23.82 0.78
C LYS A 139 25.57 24.79 0.86
N TYR A 140 25.89 26.08 0.80
CA TYR A 140 24.92 27.17 0.65
C TYR A 140 24.54 27.32 -0.83
N VAL A 141 23.30 27.73 -1.08
CA VAL A 141 22.83 28.13 -2.40
C VAL A 141 22.41 29.59 -2.36
N VAL A 142 22.88 30.36 -3.34
CA VAL A 142 22.51 31.77 -3.48
C VAL A 142 21.09 31.86 -4.03
N ILE A 143 20.19 32.41 -3.21
CA ILE A 143 18.80 32.70 -3.57
C ILE A 143 18.73 34.05 -4.25
N GLN A 144 19.42 35.03 -3.69
CA GLN A 144 19.53 36.39 -4.20
C GLN A 144 20.96 36.92 -4.01
N PRO A 145 21.66 37.26 -5.10
CA PRO A 145 23.04 37.77 -5.04
C PRO A 145 23.14 39.23 -4.55
N GLY A 146 22.08 40.03 -4.69
CA GLY A 146 22.06 41.39 -4.13
C GLY A 146 23.25 42.26 -4.55
N VAL A 147 23.88 42.93 -3.58
CA VAL A 147 25.06 43.80 -3.82
C VAL A 147 26.27 43.10 -4.43
N VAL A 148 26.37 41.77 -4.35
CA VAL A 148 27.51 41.01 -4.92
C VAL A 148 27.23 40.50 -6.34
N GLU A 149 26.09 40.86 -6.93
CA GLU A 149 25.75 40.49 -8.31
C GLU A 149 26.78 41.05 -9.31
N GLY A 150 27.40 40.15 -10.08
CA GLY A 150 28.41 40.50 -11.10
C GLY A 150 29.76 40.97 -10.56
N MET A 151 30.05 40.79 -9.26
CA MET A 151 31.38 41.05 -8.72
C MET A 151 32.39 40.03 -9.24
N LYS A 152 33.58 40.51 -9.65
CA LYS A 152 34.70 39.66 -10.07
C LYS A 152 35.59 39.29 -8.90
N GLN A 153 36.27 38.16 -9.00
CA GLN A 153 37.25 37.75 -8.00
C GLN A 153 38.46 38.70 -8.01
N THR A 154 39.08 38.91 -6.84
CA THR A 154 40.18 39.88 -6.68
C THR A 154 41.44 39.56 -7.50
N ASP A 155 41.59 38.30 -7.92
CA ASP A 155 42.82 37.76 -8.51
C ASP A 155 42.62 37.06 -9.87
N SER A 156 41.41 37.09 -10.45
CA SER A 156 41.09 36.51 -11.77
C SER A 156 40.00 37.31 -12.49
N GLU A 157 39.94 37.22 -13.83
CA GLU A 157 38.87 37.86 -14.62
C GLU A 157 37.49 37.18 -14.48
N ASP A 158 37.45 36.05 -13.76
CA ASP A 158 36.26 35.24 -13.54
C ASP A 158 35.31 35.87 -12.50
N ASP A 159 34.01 35.62 -12.68
CA ASP A 159 32.98 36.03 -11.74
C ASP A 159 33.18 35.35 -10.38
N LEU A 160 32.97 36.09 -9.29
CA LEU A 160 33.07 35.56 -7.93
C LEU A 160 32.04 34.44 -7.73
N ASN A 161 32.47 33.29 -7.19
CA ASN A 161 31.54 32.21 -6.84
C ASN A 161 30.55 32.70 -5.76
N GLY A 162 29.27 32.83 -6.11
CA GLY A 162 28.24 33.43 -5.25
C GLY A 162 27.65 34.74 -5.80
N SER A 163 28.18 35.25 -6.90
CA SER A 163 27.67 36.43 -7.60
C SER A 163 26.41 36.15 -8.44
N HIS A 164 26.12 34.88 -8.76
CA HIS A 164 24.94 34.50 -9.53
C HIS A 164 23.93 33.70 -8.71
N LYS A 165 22.65 33.79 -9.09
CA LYS A 165 21.60 32.94 -8.51
C LYS A 165 21.86 31.47 -8.84
N PHE A 166 21.61 30.58 -7.87
CA PHE A 166 21.91 29.14 -7.92
C PHE A 166 23.40 28.75 -7.79
N ASP A 167 24.29 29.72 -7.56
CA ASP A 167 25.68 29.40 -7.22
C ASP A 167 25.75 28.65 -5.88
N LEU A 168 26.72 27.73 -5.81
CA LEU A 168 26.97 26.91 -4.64
C LEU A 168 28.26 27.37 -3.97
N ILE A 169 28.09 27.91 -2.77
CA ILE A 169 29.16 28.43 -1.96
C ILE A 169 29.39 27.53 -0.75
N SER A 170 30.66 27.30 -0.45
CA SER A 170 31.14 26.65 0.77
C SER A 170 30.97 27.57 1.98
N GLU A 171 31.18 27.02 3.18
CA GLU A 171 31.09 27.82 4.41
C GLU A 171 32.15 28.92 4.46
N ASP A 172 33.39 28.61 4.09
CA ASP A 172 34.49 29.60 4.08
C ASP A 172 34.20 30.74 3.09
N GLU A 173 33.73 30.42 1.89
CA GLU A 173 33.32 31.41 0.88
C GLU A 173 32.11 32.24 1.35
N TYR A 174 31.13 31.62 2.00
CA TYR A 174 29.97 32.32 2.55
C TYR A 174 30.37 33.35 3.61
N LEU A 175 31.27 32.97 4.52
CA LEU A 175 31.77 33.87 5.57
C LEU A 175 32.62 34.99 4.96
N ASP A 176 33.45 34.71 3.96
CA ASP A 176 34.22 35.74 3.24
C ASP A 176 33.31 36.77 2.58
N ILE A 177 32.28 36.32 1.86
CA ILE A 177 31.30 37.22 1.24
C ILE A 177 30.59 38.07 2.30
N LEU A 178 30.14 37.44 3.40
CA LEU A 178 29.37 38.11 4.44
C LEU A 178 30.18 39.19 5.19
N TYR A 179 31.46 38.91 5.51
CA TYR A 179 32.29 39.82 6.29
C TYR A 179 33.09 40.83 5.44
N ASN A 180 33.54 40.44 4.25
CA ASN A 180 34.47 41.26 3.47
C ASN A 180 33.84 41.95 2.26
N LYS A 181 32.68 41.49 1.77
CA LYS A 181 32.07 41.99 0.52
C LYS A 181 30.69 42.65 0.71
N VAL A 182 29.95 42.23 1.74
CA VAL A 182 28.62 42.75 2.04
C VAL A 182 28.71 43.90 3.06
N PRO A 183 28.05 45.06 2.84
CA PRO A 183 28.07 46.17 3.79
C PRO A 183 27.44 45.82 5.16
N GLU A 184 28.00 46.35 6.25
CA GLU A 184 27.42 46.28 7.60
C GLU A 184 26.01 46.90 7.59
N GLY A 185 24.98 46.06 7.64
CA GLY A 185 23.57 46.46 7.48
C GLY A 185 22.74 45.55 6.57
N ASN A 186 23.32 44.55 5.90
CA ASN A 186 22.55 43.58 5.12
C ASN A 186 21.51 42.81 5.95
N GLU A 187 21.75 42.63 7.26
CA GLU A 187 20.80 41.99 8.18
C GLU A 187 19.56 42.86 8.49
N THR A 188 19.67 44.18 8.38
CA THR A 188 18.56 45.12 8.65
C THR A 188 17.69 45.39 7.43
N LEU A 189 18.15 45.02 6.23
CA LEU A 189 17.34 45.06 5.00
C LEU A 189 16.24 43.99 5.05
N ASP A 190 15.07 44.34 4.52
CA ASP A 190 13.97 43.38 4.35
C ASP A 190 14.39 42.28 3.35
N ASP A 191 13.90 41.05 3.52
CA ASP A 191 14.16 39.92 2.63
C ASP A 191 13.67 40.18 1.19
N SER A 192 12.76 41.14 1.02
CA SER A 192 12.24 41.57 -0.29
C SER A 192 13.11 42.64 -0.98
N ASP A 193 14.11 43.22 -0.30
CA ASP A 193 14.97 44.26 -0.89
C ASP A 193 15.93 43.62 -1.91
N PRO A 194 15.93 44.05 -3.19
CA PRO A 194 16.81 43.52 -4.23
C PRO A 194 18.30 43.64 -3.91
N LYS A 195 18.71 44.55 -3.01
CA LYS A 195 20.12 44.73 -2.63
C LYS A 195 20.59 43.71 -1.60
N LYS A 196 19.68 43.01 -0.93
CA LYS A 196 20.03 42.05 0.11
C LYS A 196 20.69 40.81 -0.49
N PHE A 197 21.84 40.43 0.04
CA PHE A 197 22.45 39.13 -0.26
C PHE A 197 21.79 38.06 0.61
N ILE A 198 21.22 37.04 -0.03
CA ILE A 198 20.54 35.92 0.64
C ILE A 198 21.10 34.61 0.09
N ALA A 199 21.84 33.90 0.94
CA ALA A 199 22.22 32.51 0.71
C ALA A 199 21.78 31.66 1.89
N LYS A 200 21.13 30.53 1.60
CA LYS A 200 20.62 29.60 2.62
C LYS A 200 21.08 28.17 2.31
N MET A 201 20.93 27.29 3.29
CA MET A 201 21.16 25.84 3.14
C MET A 201 19.88 25.05 3.41
N GLY A 202 19.89 23.77 3.07
CA GLY A 202 18.86 22.82 3.45
C GLY A 202 17.59 22.94 2.62
N ALA A 203 16.54 22.28 3.10
CA ALA A 203 15.24 22.27 2.45
C ALA A 203 14.52 23.63 2.51
N GLU A 204 14.88 24.51 3.45
CA GLU A 204 14.38 25.89 3.50
C GLU A 204 14.85 26.69 2.28
N ALA A 205 16.13 26.58 1.92
CA ALA A 205 16.66 27.23 0.73
C ALA A 205 15.95 26.77 -0.55
N ILE A 206 15.68 25.47 -0.64
CA ILE A 206 14.94 24.89 -1.78
C ILE A 206 13.49 25.36 -1.80
N TYR A 207 12.85 25.50 -0.64
CA TYR A 207 11.49 26.04 -0.54
C TYR A 207 11.42 27.47 -1.10
N ASP A 208 12.34 28.35 -0.67
CA ASP A 208 12.39 29.74 -1.14
C ASP A 208 12.71 29.83 -2.64
N LEU A 209 13.61 28.97 -3.13
CA LEU A 209 13.90 28.88 -4.56
C LEU A 209 12.68 28.44 -5.37
N LEU A 210 11.93 27.43 -4.91
CA LEU A 210 10.73 26.91 -5.58
C LEU A 210 9.58 27.92 -5.57
N LEU A 211 9.43 28.70 -4.49
CA LEU A 211 8.41 29.74 -4.37
C LEU A 211 8.60 30.85 -5.41
N ASN A 212 9.85 31.17 -5.72
CA ASN A 212 10.22 32.23 -6.67
C ASN A 212 10.28 31.77 -8.15
N ILE A 213 9.83 30.55 -8.48
CA ILE A 213 9.84 30.06 -9.87
C ILE A 213 8.59 30.53 -10.62
N ASP A 214 8.81 31.20 -11.75
CA ASP A 214 7.78 31.40 -12.76
C ASP A 214 7.79 30.23 -13.77
N LEU A 215 6.78 29.35 -13.67
CA LEU A 215 6.63 28.19 -14.53
C LEU A 215 6.31 28.57 -15.99
N ASP A 216 5.65 29.70 -16.23
CA ASP A 216 5.26 30.13 -17.57
C ASP A 216 6.47 30.64 -18.34
N ARG A 217 7.27 31.49 -17.69
CA ARG A 217 8.56 31.97 -18.23
C ARG A 217 9.54 30.81 -18.46
N LEU A 218 9.71 29.92 -17.47
CA LEU A 218 10.62 28.79 -17.58
C LEU A 218 10.23 27.84 -18.72
N ALA A 219 8.92 27.61 -18.93
CA ALA A 219 8.45 26.79 -20.04
C ALA A 219 8.75 27.42 -21.41
N GLY A 220 8.64 28.75 -21.53
CA GLY A 220 9.04 29.50 -22.73
C GLY A 220 10.52 29.34 -23.03
N GLU A 221 11.37 29.63 -22.04
CA GLU A 221 12.84 29.53 -22.17
C GLU A 221 13.30 28.11 -22.55
N LEU A 222 12.70 27.07 -21.96
CA LEU A 222 13.05 25.68 -22.28
C LEU A 222 12.58 25.24 -23.66
N ARG A 223 11.46 25.79 -24.15
CA ARG A 223 10.97 25.52 -25.50
C ARG A 223 11.90 26.15 -26.53
N ASP A 224 12.33 27.38 -26.30
CA ASP A 224 13.26 28.09 -27.18
C ASP A 224 14.64 27.42 -27.20
N ARG A 225 15.13 26.94 -26.06
CA ARG A 225 16.38 26.15 -26.01
C ARG A 225 16.24 24.83 -26.78
N ALA A 226 15.12 24.14 -26.64
CA ALA A 226 14.88 22.87 -27.34
C ALA A 226 14.85 23.04 -28.88
N THR A 227 14.41 24.20 -29.39
CA THR A 227 14.41 24.49 -30.84
C THR A 227 15.75 25.02 -31.34
N THR A 228 16.36 25.93 -30.58
CA THR A 228 17.50 26.75 -31.03
C THR A 228 18.86 26.07 -30.83
N ASP A 229 19.02 25.23 -29.80
CA ASP A 229 20.30 24.57 -29.54
C ASP A 229 20.70 23.68 -30.73
N SER A 230 21.99 23.59 -31.06
CA SER A 230 22.46 22.69 -32.12
C SER A 230 22.72 21.27 -31.61
N SER A 231 23.08 21.13 -30.32
CA SER A 231 23.44 19.85 -29.70
C SER A 231 22.22 19.00 -29.35
N GLN A 232 22.18 17.78 -29.88
CA GLN A 232 21.12 16.80 -29.58
C GLN A 232 21.02 16.47 -28.08
N GLN A 233 22.14 16.47 -27.36
CA GLN A 233 22.16 16.20 -25.92
C GLN A 233 21.44 17.30 -25.13
N ARG A 234 21.77 18.57 -25.40
CA ARG A 234 21.14 19.73 -24.74
C ARG A 234 19.65 19.83 -25.07
N LYS A 235 19.25 19.54 -26.32
CA LYS A 235 17.84 19.40 -26.70
C LYS A 235 17.11 18.35 -25.87
N SER A 236 17.70 17.16 -25.76
CA SER A 236 17.07 16.04 -25.03
C SER A 236 16.88 16.35 -23.54
N GLU A 237 17.82 17.08 -22.94
CA GLU A 237 17.75 17.51 -21.55
C GLU A 237 16.70 18.62 -21.35
N ALA A 238 16.69 19.63 -22.22
CA ALA A 238 15.69 20.67 -22.23
C ALA A 238 14.28 20.10 -22.38
N LEU A 239 14.07 19.12 -23.27
CA LEU A 239 12.78 18.44 -23.44
C LEU A 239 12.35 17.65 -22.19
N LYS A 240 13.26 16.89 -21.57
CA LYS A 240 12.96 16.18 -20.31
C LYS A 240 12.58 17.15 -19.19
N ARG A 241 13.26 18.30 -19.13
CA ARG A 241 12.97 19.36 -18.17
C ARG A 241 11.62 20.02 -18.46
N LEU A 242 11.35 20.37 -19.71
CA LEU A 242 10.10 20.95 -20.18
C LEU A 242 8.91 20.06 -19.84
N GLN A 243 9.03 18.74 -20.00
CA GLN A 243 7.96 17.79 -19.65
C GLN A 243 7.54 17.90 -18.17
N VAL A 244 8.49 18.08 -17.25
CA VAL A 244 8.20 18.24 -15.81
C VAL A 244 7.53 19.59 -15.53
N VAL A 245 8.05 20.66 -16.14
CA VAL A 245 7.50 22.02 -15.98
C VAL A 245 6.07 22.10 -16.53
N GLU A 246 5.83 21.58 -17.73
CA GLU A 246 4.49 21.55 -18.34
C GLU A 246 3.50 20.72 -17.53
N SER A 247 3.93 19.58 -16.96
CA SER A 247 3.07 18.77 -16.09
C SER A 247 2.60 19.54 -14.85
N LEU A 248 3.50 20.33 -14.23
CA LEU A 248 3.14 21.18 -13.10
C LEU A 248 2.30 22.39 -13.52
N ARG A 249 2.58 22.95 -14.70
CA ARG A 249 1.81 24.06 -15.27
C ARG A 249 0.37 23.65 -15.62
N GLN A 250 0.17 22.44 -16.13
CA GLN A 250 -1.18 21.88 -16.37
C GLN A 250 -1.94 21.64 -15.06
N ALA A 251 -1.22 21.32 -13.99
CA ALA A 251 -1.78 21.15 -12.65
C ALA A 251 -1.87 22.47 -11.85
N LYS A 252 -1.65 23.63 -12.49
CA LYS A 252 -1.67 24.95 -11.85
C LYS A 252 -3.06 25.20 -11.26
N GLY A 253 -3.11 25.37 -9.94
CA GLY A 253 -4.35 25.49 -9.14
C GLY A 253 -4.66 24.27 -8.26
N ILE A 254 -4.17 23.09 -8.63
CA ILE A 254 -4.27 21.87 -7.81
C ILE A 254 -2.96 21.62 -7.07
N ASN A 255 -1.82 21.77 -7.73
CA ASN A 255 -0.50 21.52 -7.15
C ASN A 255 0.34 22.79 -7.19
N ARG A 256 1.14 23.01 -6.14
CA ARG A 256 2.20 24.03 -6.13
C ARG A 256 3.59 23.39 -5.96
N PRO A 257 4.64 23.89 -6.61
CA PRO A 257 5.99 23.30 -6.53
C PRO A 257 6.53 23.21 -5.10
N GLU A 258 6.27 24.21 -4.28
CA GLU A 258 6.78 24.32 -2.91
C GLU A 258 6.22 23.25 -1.96
N TRP A 259 5.09 22.61 -2.31
CA TRP A 259 4.51 21.51 -1.51
C TRP A 259 5.32 20.21 -1.56
N MET A 260 6.34 20.12 -2.43
CA MET A 260 7.32 19.03 -2.38
C MET A 260 8.24 19.12 -1.15
N ILE A 261 8.24 20.27 -0.46
CA ILE A 261 8.92 20.47 0.82
C ILE A 261 7.87 20.36 1.94
N MET A 262 8.06 19.37 2.82
CA MET A 262 7.15 19.08 3.91
C MET A 262 7.47 19.95 5.13
N LYS A 263 6.46 20.68 5.60
CA LYS A 263 6.47 21.32 6.93
C LYS A 263 5.80 20.44 7.99
N ILE A 264 4.93 19.53 7.57
CA ILE A 264 4.10 18.72 8.44
C ILE A 264 4.12 17.28 7.94
N VAL A 265 4.35 16.33 8.85
CA VAL A 265 4.36 14.90 8.53
C VAL A 265 3.08 14.25 9.05
N PRO A 266 2.23 13.66 8.17
CA PRO A 266 1.06 12.93 8.63
C PRO A 266 1.47 11.63 9.35
N VAL A 267 0.78 11.34 10.45
CA VAL A 267 0.95 10.11 11.23
C VAL A 267 -0.18 9.15 10.91
N THR A 268 0.18 7.96 10.41
CA THR A 268 -0.81 6.94 10.06
C THR A 268 -1.61 6.48 11.28
N PRO A 269 -2.88 6.10 11.10
CA PRO A 269 -3.72 5.56 12.17
C PRO A 269 -3.06 4.38 12.91
N PRO A 270 -3.21 4.26 14.24
CA PRO A 270 -2.54 3.24 15.06
C PRO A 270 -2.94 1.81 14.71
N GLU A 271 -4.17 1.57 14.25
CA GLU A 271 -4.62 0.23 13.82
C GLU A 271 -3.90 -0.26 12.54
N LEU A 272 -3.30 0.65 11.76
CA LEU A 272 -2.46 0.28 10.61
C LEU A 272 -1.01 -0.03 11.00
N ARG A 273 -0.60 0.31 12.22
CA ARG A 273 0.73 0.08 12.81
C ARG A 273 0.61 -0.49 14.23
N PRO A 274 -0.06 -1.65 14.39
CA PRO A 274 -0.47 -2.14 15.70
C PRO A 274 0.72 -2.51 16.58
N LEU A 275 0.47 -2.50 17.89
CA LEU A 275 1.36 -3.01 18.92
C LEU A 275 0.59 -4.13 19.61
N VAL A 276 0.99 -5.38 19.31
CA VAL A 276 0.24 -6.58 19.72
C VAL A 276 0.99 -7.24 20.87
N PRO A 277 0.34 -7.45 22.04
CA PRO A 277 0.94 -8.23 23.11
C PRO A 277 1.13 -9.69 22.66
N LEU A 278 2.32 -10.23 22.89
CA LEU A 278 2.64 -11.63 22.73
C LEU A 278 2.69 -12.31 24.11
N ASP A 279 2.64 -13.63 24.11
CA ASP A 279 2.81 -14.42 25.32
C ASP A 279 4.18 -14.13 25.98
N GLY A 280 4.20 -14.06 27.31
CA GLY A 280 5.41 -13.72 28.08
C GLY A 280 5.69 -12.22 28.21
N GLY A 281 4.69 -11.35 28.04
CA GLY A 281 4.80 -9.90 28.30
C GLY A 281 5.60 -9.12 27.26
N ARG A 282 5.93 -9.75 26.13
CA ARG A 282 6.60 -9.12 24.98
C ARG A 282 5.57 -8.42 24.09
N PHE A 283 6.03 -7.47 23.29
CA PHE A 283 5.20 -6.78 22.32
C PHE A 283 5.77 -6.93 20.92
N ALA A 284 4.93 -7.32 19.97
CA ALA A 284 5.23 -7.21 18.56
C ALA A 284 4.92 -5.78 18.11
N THR A 285 5.94 -5.03 17.72
CA THR A 285 5.83 -3.65 17.22
C THR A 285 5.96 -3.62 15.71
N SER A 286 5.18 -2.74 15.06
CA SER A 286 5.41 -2.40 13.66
C SER A 286 6.67 -1.52 13.51
N ASP A 287 7.51 -1.83 12.51
CA ASP A 287 8.72 -1.04 12.16
C ASP A 287 8.42 0.46 11.98
N LEU A 288 7.22 0.82 11.50
CA LEU A 288 6.79 2.20 11.34
C LEU A 288 6.77 2.98 12.66
N ASN A 289 6.44 2.34 13.77
CA ASN A 289 6.43 3.01 15.07
C ASN A 289 7.85 3.45 15.46
N ASP A 290 8.87 2.65 15.18
CA ASP A 290 10.26 3.01 15.49
C ASP A 290 10.76 4.15 14.60
N LEU A 291 10.36 4.17 13.33
CA LEU A 291 10.65 5.27 12.40
C LEU A 291 9.97 6.58 12.86
N TYR A 292 8.69 6.53 13.24
CA TYR A 292 7.99 7.69 13.80
C TYR A 292 8.64 8.19 15.09
N ARG A 293 9.01 7.28 16.01
CA ARG A 293 9.71 7.64 17.25
C ARG A 293 11.00 8.40 16.98
N ARG A 294 11.80 7.94 16.00
CA ARG A 294 13.05 8.63 15.62
C ARG A 294 12.78 10.05 15.12
N VAL A 295 11.77 10.25 14.28
CA VAL A 295 11.39 11.60 13.79
C VAL A 295 11.00 12.51 14.95
N ILE A 296 10.12 12.06 15.84
CA ILE A 296 9.65 12.87 16.99
C ILE A 296 10.80 13.22 17.93
N ILE A 297 11.68 12.25 18.25
CA ILE A 297 12.84 12.48 19.13
C ILE A 297 13.77 13.55 18.53
N ARG A 298 14.07 13.45 17.23
CA ARG A 298 14.93 14.42 16.53
C ARG A 298 14.29 15.79 16.44
N ASN A 299 13.00 15.86 16.11
CA ASN A 299 12.26 17.11 16.03
C ASN A 299 12.21 17.84 17.39
N ASN A 300 11.89 17.12 18.46
CA ASN A 300 11.86 17.69 19.81
C ASN A 300 13.25 18.12 20.30
N ARG A 301 14.30 17.37 19.96
CA ARG A 301 15.68 17.74 20.26
C ARG A 301 16.08 19.02 19.53
N LEU A 302 15.76 19.13 18.25
CA LEU A 302 16.02 20.33 17.46
C LEU A 302 15.28 21.54 18.04
N LYS A 303 14.01 21.39 18.43
CA LYS A 303 13.22 22.45 19.08
C LYS A 303 13.92 23.01 20.32
N ARG A 304 14.37 22.13 21.22
CA ARG A 304 15.11 22.52 22.43
C ARG A 304 16.44 23.19 22.13
N LEU A 305 17.18 22.71 21.12
CA LEU A 305 18.45 23.31 20.73
C LEU A 305 18.29 24.74 20.20
N ILE A 306 17.19 25.02 19.48
CA ILE A 306 16.85 26.37 19.01
C ILE A 306 16.46 27.26 20.19
N GLU A 307 15.65 26.77 21.13
CA GLU A 307 15.26 27.52 22.35
C GLU A 307 16.49 27.93 23.19
N ILE A 308 17.50 27.06 23.27
CA ILE A 308 18.75 27.33 24.00
C ILE A 308 19.74 28.18 23.17
N LYS A 309 19.42 28.51 21.90
CA LYS A 309 20.32 29.19 20.95
C LYS A 309 21.68 28.47 20.82
N ALA A 310 21.64 27.16 20.63
CA ALA A 310 22.84 26.36 20.43
C ALA A 310 23.63 26.82 19.18
N PRO A 311 24.97 26.62 19.15
CA PRO A 311 25.81 26.98 18.00
C PRO A 311 25.33 26.37 16.67
N GLU A 312 25.55 27.08 15.57
CA GLU A 312 25.05 26.69 14.24
C GLU A 312 25.51 25.30 13.80
N VAL A 313 26.75 24.91 14.09
CA VAL A 313 27.29 23.58 13.72
C VAL A 313 26.43 22.46 14.32
N ILE A 314 25.99 22.61 15.57
CA ILE A 314 25.14 21.63 16.24
C ILE A 314 23.73 21.64 15.63
N LEU A 315 23.19 22.83 15.35
CA LEU A 315 21.89 22.98 14.70
C LEU A 315 21.88 22.36 13.30
N ARG A 316 22.90 22.58 12.47
CA ARG A 316 23.03 22.00 11.13
C ARG A 316 23.07 20.48 11.19
N ASN A 317 23.85 19.91 12.11
CA ASN A 317 23.89 18.46 12.29
C ASN A 317 22.51 17.91 12.70
N GLU A 318 21.79 18.53 13.63
CA GLU A 318 20.47 18.05 14.04
C GLU A 318 19.41 18.25 12.94
N LYS A 319 19.47 19.34 12.15
CA LYS A 319 18.64 19.54 10.96
C LYS A 319 18.88 18.43 9.91
N ARG A 320 20.15 18.08 9.65
CA ARG A 320 20.51 16.95 8.77
C ARG A 320 19.97 15.62 9.29
N MET A 321 20.12 15.36 10.59
CA MET A 321 19.61 14.14 11.23
C MET A 321 18.08 14.04 11.16
N LEU A 322 17.37 15.17 11.24
CA LEU A 322 15.92 15.23 11.07
C LEU A 322 15.51 14.89 9.63
N GLN A 323 16.17 15.49 8.62
CA GLN A 323 15.97 15.18 7.21
C GLN A 323 16.16 13.67 6.96
N GLU A 324 17.24 13.09 7.47
CA GLU A 324 17.52 11.66 7.35
C GLU A 324 16.47 10.77 8.05
N ALA A 325 15.92 11.21 9.18
CA ALA A 325 14.89 10.45 9.89
C ALA A 325 13.58 10.40 9.10
N VAL A 326 13.18 11.52 8.48
CA VAL A 326 12.00 11.59 7.61
C VAL A 326 12.22 10.82 6.31
N ASP A 327 13.42 10.90 5.73
CA ASP A 327 13.82 10.08 4.58
C ASP A 327 13.62 8.59 4.85
N SER A 328 14.10 8.10 6.01
CA SER A 328 13.94 6.70 6.42
C SER A 328 12.49 6.32 6.72
N LEU A 329 11.65 7.24 7.22
CA LEU A 329 10.23 7.00 7.41
C LEU A 329 9.50 6.76 6.09
N ILE A 330 9.79 7.61 5.09
CA ILE A 330 9.12 7.57 3.78
C ILE A 330 9.67 6.44 2.92
N ASP A 331 10.98 6.38 2.70
CA ASP A 331 11.64 5.37 1.86
C ASP A 331 13.06 5.03 2.37
N ASN A 332 13.14 4.06 3.28
CA ASN A 332 14.40 3.59 3.85
C ASN A 332 15.31 2.88 2.82
N SER A 333 14.73 2.34 1.74
CA SER A 333 15.45 1.55 0.74
C SER A 333 16.34 2.37 -0.19
N ARG A 334 16.06 3.67 -0.34
CA ARG A 334 16.80 4.60 -1.21
C ARG A 334 18.00 5.26 -0.54
N LYS A 335 18.21 4.99 0.75
CA LYS A 335 19.37 5.48 1.50
C LYS A 335 20.57 4.56 1.26
N SER A 336 21.77 5.13 1.21
CA SER A 336 23.02 4.35 1.05
C SER A 336 23.24 3.37 2.21
N SER A 337 22.87 3.77 3.42
CA SER A 337 22.84 2.92 4.61
C SER A 337 21.43 2.91 5.19
N ALA A 338 20.70 1.82 4.93
CA ALA A 338 19.35 1.65 5.47
C ALA A 338 19.39 1.54 7.00
N VAL A 339 18.42 2.19 7.64
CA VAL A 339 18.24 2.08 9.09
C VAL A 339 17.80 0.66 9.44
N LYS A 340 18.50 0.05 10.39
CA LYS A 340 18.28 -1.32 10.84
C LYS A 340 17.64 -1.39 12.23
N SER A 341 16.96 -2.50 12.49
CA SER A 341 16.48 -2.92 13.80
C SER A 341 17.62 -3.45 14.67
N GLU A 342 17.31 -3.74 15.94
CA GLU A 342 18.22 -4.44 16.87
C GLU A 342 18.66 -5.81 16.33
N SER A 343 17.80 -6.48 15.55
CA SER A 343 18.10 -7.73 14.85
C SER A 343 18.89 -7.56 13.54
N ASN A 344 19.50 -6.39 13.32
CA ASN A 344 20.31 -6.05 12.13
C ASN A 344 19.55 -6.19 10.78
N ARG A 345 18.21 -6.20 10.81
CA ARG A 345 17.34 -6.23 9.63
C ARG A 345 16.95 -4.79 9.25
N PRO A 346 16.91 -4.40 7.96
CA PRO A 346 16.40 -3.08 7.58
C PRO A 346 14.93 -2.93 7.99
N LEU A 347 14.60 -1.77 8.56
CA LEU A 347 13.22 -1.42 8.92
C LEU A 347 12.39 -1.19 7.65
N LYS A 348 11.14 -1.69 7.63
CA LYS A 348 10.21 -1.44 6.53
C LYS A 348 9.63 -0.03 6.61
N SER A 349 9.80 0.76 5.55
CA SER A 349 9.26 2.12 5.41
C SER A 349 7.80 2.13 4.90
N LEU A 350 7.21 3.32 4.81
CA LEU A 350 5.89 3.52 4.18
C LEU A 350 5.89 3.06 2.72
N SER A 351 6.94 3.40 1.96
CA SER A 351 7.11 2.96 0.57
C SER A 351 7.20 1.44 0.44
N ASP A 352 7.99 0.79 1.31
CA ASP A 352 8.19 -0.67 1.30
C ASP A 352 6.92 -1.44 1.63
N SER A 353 6.03 -0.83 2.43
CA SER A 353 4.74 -1.41 2.75
C SER A 353 3.82 -1.48 1.52
N LEU A 354 3.98 -0.56 0.56
CA LEU A 354 3.17 -0.49 -0.65
C LEU A 354 3.75 -1.33 -1.80
N LYS A 355 5.07 -1.29 -2.01
CA LYS A 355 5.75 -1.91 -3.17
C LYS A 355 6.20 -3.35 -2.93
N GLY A 356 6.54 -4.05 -4.01
CA GLY A 356 7.11 -5.40 -3.97
C GLY A 356 6.09 -6.55 -3.89
N LYS A 357 6.59 -7.79 -3.86
CA LYS A 357 5.75 -9.01 -3.83
C LYS A 357 4.94 -9.13 -2.54
N GLN A 358 5.54 -8.72 -1.42
CA GLN A 358 4.90 -8.66 -0.10
C GLN A 358 4.19 -7.31 0.17
N GLY A 359 4.17 -6.41 -0.83
CA GLY A 359 3.52 -5.10 -0.70
C GLY A 359 2.00 -5.21 -0.81
N ARG A 360 1.31 -4.15 -0.36
CA ARG A 360 -0.15 -4.11 -0.32
C ARG A 360 -0.82 -4.40 -1.67
N PHE A 361 -0.30 -3.87 -2.77
CA PHE A 361 -0.93 -4.04 -4.09
C PHE A 361 -0.97 -5.52 -4.54
N ARG A 362 0.16 -6.21 -4.48
CA ARG A 362 0.25 -7.60 -4.96
C ARG A 362 -0.28 -8.61 -3.94
N GLN A 363 0.06 -8.45 -2.67
CA GLN A 363 -0.26 -9.45 -1.66
C GLN A 363 -1.67 -9.33 -1.09
N ASN A 364 -2.22 -8.12 -0.95
CA ASN A 364 -3.47 -7.88 -0.21
C ASN A 364 -4.64 -7.41 -1.09
N LEU A 365 -4.38 -6.65 -2.15
CA LEU A 365 -5.43 -6.18 -3.06
C LEU A 365 -5.77 -7.26 -4.10
N LEU A 366 -4.75 -7.81 -4.76
CA LEU A 366 -4.91 -8.89 -5.74
C LEU A 366 -4.96 -10.27 -5.08
N GLY A 367 -4.09 -10.50 -4.08
CA GLY A 367 -4.17 -11.68 -3.22
C GLY A 367 -5.13 -11.45 -2.07
N LYS A 368 -6.26 -12.15 -2.04
CA LYS A 368 -7.14 -12.15 -0.86
C LYS A 368 -7.38 -13.57 -0.41
N ARG A 369 -7.25 -13.78 0.91
CA ARG A 369 -7.83 -14.97 1.52
C ARG A 369 -9.33 -14.79 1.52
N VAL A 370 -10.03 -15.82 1.07
CA VAL A 370 -11.47 -15.82 0.93
C VAL A 370 -12.07 -16.85 1.87
N ASP A 371 -13.19 -16.49 2.49
CA ASP A 371 -14.02 -17.41 3.25
C ASP A 371 -14.76 -18.36 2.30
N TYR A 372 -15.47 -19.35 2.84
CA TYR A 372 -16.17 -20.38 2.06
C TYR A 372 -15.25 -21.11 1.07
N SER A 373 -14.05 -21.42 1.55
CA SER A 373 -13.05 -22.18 0.83
C SER A 373 -12.57 -23.37 1.64
N ALA A 374 -12.19 -24.45 0.96
CA ALA A 374 -11.61 -25.64 1.55
C ALA A 374 -10.48 -26.17 0.68
N ARG A 375 -9.65 -27.07 1.22
CA ARG A 375 -8.59 -27.76 0.48
C ARG A 375 -8.52 -29.20 0.94
N SER A 376 -8.38 -30.13 0.00
CA SER A 376 -8.07 -31.53 0.30
C SER A 376 -7.30 -32.18 -0.84
N VAL A 377 -6.76 -33.37 -0.56
CA VAL A 377 -6.13 -34.25 -1.54
C VAL A 377 -7.18 -34.74 -2.53
N ILE A 378 -6.79 -34.86 -3.79
CA ILE A 378 -7.64 -35.41 -4.84
C ILE A 378 -7.40 -36.91 -5.02
N VAL A 379 -8.48 -37.63 -5.32
CA VAL A 379 -8.48 -39.04 -5.66
C VAL A 379 -9.31 -39.26 -6.92
N VAL A 380 -9.10 -40.39 -7.58
CA VAL A 380 -9.82 -40.74 -8.80
C VAL A 380 -11.30 -41.05 -8.49
N GLY A 381 -12.22 -40.45 -9.26
CA GLY A 381 -13.65 -40.76 -9.21
C GLY A 381 -14.15 -41.25 -10.57
N PRO A 382 -13.89 -42.52 -10.94
CA PRO A 382 -14.18 -43.02 -12.30
C PRO A 382 -15.67 -43.16 -12.59
N GLU A 383 -16.52 -43.27 -11.56
CA GLU A 383 -17.98 -43.40 -11.70
C GLU A 383 -18.70 -42.04 -11.83
N LEU A 384 -17.98 -40.93 -11.68
CA LEU A 384 -18.54 -39.59 -11.79
C LEU A 384 -18.85 -39.28 -13.25
N LYS A 385 -19.85 -38.42 -13.49
CA LYS A 385 -20.09 -37.86 -14.82
C LYS A 385 -19.17 -36.67 -15.07
N MET A 386 -18.99 -36.35 -16.35
CA MET A 386 -18.34 -35.11 -16.76
C MET A 386 -19.12 -33.91 -16.19
N GLY A 387 -18.42 -32.97 -15.55
CA GLY A 387 -19.02 -31.86 -14.82
C GLY A 387 -19.42 -32.17 -13.37
N GLU A 388 -19.23 -33.40 -12.86
CA GLU A 388 -19.45 -33.74 -11.45
C GLU A 388 -18.13 -33.88 -10.69
N CYS A 389 -18.16 -33.59 -9.39
CA CYS A 389 -17.04 -33.89 -8.48
C CYS A 389 -17.56 -34.52 -7.18
N GLY A 390 -16.79 -35.41 -6.57
CA GLY A 390 -17.13 -35.93 -5.25
C GLY A 390 -16.60 -35.01 -4.15
N LEU A 391 -17.50 -34.50 -3.31
CA LEU A 391 -17.18 -33.61 -2.20
C LEU A 391 -17.42 -34.33 -0.85
N PRO A 392 -16.41 -34.41 0.03
CA PRO A 392 -16.55 -35.03 1.34
C PRO A 392 -17.67 -34.41 2.19
N LYS A 393 -18.49 -35.25 2.82
CA LYS A 393 -19.60 -34.83 3.70
C LYS A 393 -19.20 -33.77 4.72
N LEU A 394 -18.07 -33.96 5.41
CA LEU A 394 -17.59 -33.03 6.45
C LEU A 394 -17.18 -31.67 5.87
N MET A 395 -16.56 -31.68 4.69
CA MET A 395 -16.16 -30.45 4.00
C MET A 395 -17.40 -29.69 3.51
N ALA A 396 -18.35 -30.40 2.90
CA ALA A 396 -19.59 -29.82 2.42
C ALA A 396 -20.41 -29.20 3.58
N ALA A 397 -20.49 -29.87 4.73
CA ALA A 397 -21.21 -29.35 5.90
C ALA A 397 -20.65 -28.02 6.42
N GLU A 398 -19.33 -27.82 6.40
CA GLU A 398 -18.72 -26.54 6.80
C GLU A 398 -18.87 -25.46 5.72
N LEU A 399 -18.67 -25.79 4.45
CA LEU A 399 -18.84 -24.83 3.34
C LEU A 399 -20.28 -24.31 3.24
N TYR A 400 -21.27 -25.20 3.36
CA TYR A 400 -22.69 -24.86 3.21
C TYR A 400 -23.38 -24.50 4.53
N LYS A 401 -22.63 -24.36 5.62
CA LYS A 401 -23.15 -24.10 6.97
C LYS A 401 -24.27 -23.04 7.08
N PRO A 402 -24.14 -21.82 6.50
CA PRO A 402 -25.21 -20.83 6.59
C PRO A 402 -26.47 -21.23 5.82
N PHE A 403 -26.33 -21.95 4.71
CA PHE A 403 -27.46 -22.44 3.91
C PHE A 403 -28.24 -23.54 4.64
N ILE A 404 -27.52 -24.44 5.33
CA ILE A 404 -28.13 -25.48 6.18
C ILE A 404 -28.91 -24.82 7.33
N ILE A 405 -28.31 -23.87 8.02
CA ILE A 405 -28.95 -23.14 9.14
C ILE A 405 -30.25 -22.47 8.66
N ARG A 406 -30.21 -21.81 7.51
CA ARG A 406 -31.39 -21.18 6.92
C ARG A 406 -32.49 -22.21 6.63
N LYS A 407 -32.15 -23.34 6.01
CA LYS A 407 -33.12 -24.40 5.68
C LYS A 407 -33.71 -25.09 6.91
N LEU A 408 -32.95 -25.27 7.98
CA LEU A 408 -33.44 -25.80 9.25
C LEU A 408 -34.50 -24.90 9.88
N ILE A 409 -34.34 -23.57 9.77
CA ILE A 409 -35.31 -22.58 10.27
C ILE A 409 -36.55 -22.54 9.35
N GLU A 410 -36.36 -22.50 8.02
CA GLU A 410 -37.46 -22.50 7.04
C GLU A 410 -38.36 -23.73 7.17
N ARG A 411 -37.79 -24.91 7.49
CA ARG A 411 -38.56 -26.14 7.72
C ARG A 411 -39.17 -26.26 9.12
N GLY A 412 -38.95 -25.28 10.01
CA GLY A 412 -39.51 -25.27 11.37
C GLY A 412 -38.86 -26.26 12.36
N ILE A 413 -37.74 -26.91 11.99
CA ILE A 413 -37.02 -27.87 12.84
C ILE A 413 -36.42 -27.16 14.05
N VAL A 414 -35.96 -25.92 13.86
CA VAL A 414 -35.39 -25.08 14.92
C VAL A 414 -35.90 -23.65 14.81
N LYS A 415 -36.13 -23.02 15.97
CA LYS A 415 -36.60 -21.63 16.05
C LYS A 415 -35.46 -20.60 16.09
N THR A 416 -34.26 -20.98 16.53
CA THR A 416 -33.13 -20.04 16.72
C THR A 416 -31.87 -20.48 15.99
N VAL A 417 -31.09 -19.49 15.54
CA VAL A 417 -29.79 -19.69 14.87
C VAL A 417 -28.79 -20.43 15.77
N LYS A 418 -28.80 -20.16 17.09
CA LYS A 418 -27.89 -20.83 18.05
C LYS A 418 -28.21 -22.33 18.17
N SER A 419 -29.49 -22.70 18.24
CA SER A 419 -29.90 -24.11 18.25
C SER A 419 -29.55 -24.79 16.92
N ALA A 420 -29.83 -24.14 15.79
CA ALA A 420 -29.46 -24.63 14.47
C ALA A 420 -27.95 -24.92 14.37
N LYS A 421 -27.12 -23.97 14.84
CA LYS A 421 -25.66 -24.13 14.86
C LYS A 421 -25.23 -25.33 15.69
N LYS A 422 -25.82 -25.56 16.86
CA LYS A 422 -25.52 -26.74 17.70
C LYS A 422 -25.86 -28.06 16.98
N ILE A 423 -27.00 -28.12 16.28
CA ILE A 423 -27.38 -29.29 15.49
C ILE A 423 -26.34 -29.54 14.38
N VAL A 424 -25.96 -28.49 13.66
CA VAL A 424 -24.93 -28.56 12.59
C VAL A 424 -23.57 -29.00 13.14
N ASP A 425 -23.12 -28.42 14.25
CA ASP A 425 -21.85 -28.77 14.88
C ASP A 425 -21.85 -30.22 15.42
N ARG A 426 -23.01 -30.72 15.87
CA ARG A 426 -23.21 -32.13 16.31
C ARG A 426 -23.39 -33.11 15.16
N ARG A 427 -23.64 -32.64 13.93
CA ARG A 427 -23.78 -33.46 12.71
C ARG A 427 -24.93 -34.49 12.81
N GLU A 428 -26.07 -34.05 13.32
CA GLU A 428 -27.28 -34.89 13.37
C GLU A 428 -27.72 -35.38 11.97
N PRO A 429 -28.31 -36.58 11.85
CA PRO A 429 -28.64 -37.18 10.55
C PRO A 429 -29.49 -36.32 9.62
N VAL A 430 -30.40 -35.52 10.19
CA VAL A 430 -31.32 -34.62 9.46
C VAL A 430 -30.58 -33.63 8.55
N ILE A 431 -29.32 -33.30 8.87
CA ILE A 431 -28.52 -32.36 8.08
C ILE A 431 -28.16 -32.94 6.71
N TRP A 432 -27.91 -34.24 6.61
CA TRP A 432 -27.42 -34.84 5.37
C TRP A 432 -28.45 -34.75 4.25
N ASP A 433 -29.71 -34.98 4.56
CA ASP A 433 -30.82 -34.84 3.61
C ASP A 433 -31.00 -33.38 3.15
N ILE A 434 -30.83 -32.43 4.08
CA ILE A 434 -30.90 -31.00 3.75
C ILE A 434 -29.71 -30.61 2.87
N LEU A 435 -28.52 -31.07 3.21
CA LEU A 435 -27.28 -30.77 2.50
C LEU A 435 -27.33 -31.28 1.06
N GLU A 436 -27.79 -32.51 0.84
CA GLU A 436 -27.92 -33.08 -0.50
C GLU A 436 -28.87 -32.24 -1.37
N ASN A 437 -29.98 -31.79 -0.80
CA ASN A 437 -30.94 -30.92 -1.48
C ASN A 437 -30.39 -29.51 -1.76
N VAL A 438 -29.60 -28.95 -0.84
CA VAL A 438 -28.98 -27.62 -1.02
C VAL A 438 -27.87 -27.65 -2.09
N MET A 439 -27.16 -28.76 -2.21
CA MET A 439 -26.08 -28.92 -3.19
C MET A 439 -26.60 -29.11 -4.62
N LYS A 440 -27.81 -29.65 -4.80
CA LYS A 440 -28.44 -29.82 -6.12
C LYS A 440 -28.63 -28.46 -6.79
N GLY A 441 -28.01 -28.30 -7.96
CA GLY A 441 -28.05 -27.03 -8.69
C GLY A 441 -27.15 -25.93 -8.11
N HIS A 442 -26.22 -26.28 -7.22
CA HIS A 442 -25.25 -25.35 -6.66
C HIS A 442 -23.83 -25.87 -6.95
N PRO A 443 -23.16 -25.40 -8.02
CA PRO A 443 -21.82 -25.85 -8.35
C PRO A 443 -20.78 -25.32 -7.36
N VAL A 444 -19.63 -25.97 -7.35
CA VAL A 444 -18.41 -25.55 -6.64
C VAL A 444 -17.29 -25.34 -7.64
N LEU A 445 -16.38 -24.41 -7.35
CA LEU A 445 -15.19 -24.19 -8.17
C LEU A 445 -14.02 -24.99 -7.61
N LEU A 446 -13.40 -25.81 -8.45
CA LEU A 446 -12.14 -26.48 -8.13
C LEU A 446 -10.97 -25.72 -8.77
N ASN A 447 -9.90 -25.56 -8.01
CA ASN A 447 -8.68 -24.90 -8.45
C ASN A 447 -7.44 -25.67 -7.99
N ARG A 448 -6.48 -25.85 -8.89
CA ARG A 448 -5.14 -26.38 -8.59
C ARG A 448 -4.09 -25.28 -8.71
N ALA A 449 -3.23 -25.19 -7.69
CA ALA A 449 -2.07 -24.31 -7.73
C ALA A 449 -0.86 -25.11 -8.27
N PRO A 450 -0.04 -24.54 -9.18
CA PRO A 450 -0.16 -23.21 -9.79
C PRO A 450 -1.19 -23.15 -10.94
N THR A 451 -1.98 -22.07 -11.00
CA THR A 451 -2.95 -21.84 -12.08
C THR A 451 -2.25 -21.16 -13.26
N LEU A 452 -1.98 -21.90 -14.34
CA LEU A 452 -1.26 -21.39 -15.52
C LEU A 452 -2.20 -20.76 -16.57
N HIS A 453 -3.41 -21.28 -16.69
CA HIS A 453 -4.40 -20.85 -17.68
C HIS A 453 -5.82 -20.98 -17.12
N ARG A 454 -6.82 -20.44 -17.81
CA ARG A 454 -8.21 -20.41 -17.34
C ARG A 454 -8.79 -21.79 -16.96
N LEU A 455 -8.38 -22.86 -17.66
CA LEU A 455 -8.87 -24.22 -17.40
C LEU A 455 -8.37 -24.81 -16.07
N GLY A 456 -7.44 -24.14 -15.37
CA GLY A 456 -7.02 -24.52 -14.03
C GLY A 456 -8.04 -24.13 -12.95
N ILE A 457 -9.14 -23.47 -13.31
CA ILE A 457 -10.31 -23.24 -12.47
C ILE A 457 -11.56 -23.64 -13.25
N GLN A 458 -12.30 -24.62 -12.75
CA GLN A 458 -13.55 -25.07 -13.38
C GLN A 458 -14.64 -25.31 -12.33
N ALA A 459 -15.88 -25.18 -12.75
CA ALA A 459 -17.04 -25.47 -11.93
C ALA A 459 -17.46 -26.94 -12.09
N PHE A 460 -17.88 -27.53 -10.98
CA PHE A 460 -18.39 -28.91 -10.91
C PHE A 460 -19.65 -28.95 -10.06
N GLN A 461 -20.58 -29.81 -10.43
CA GLN A 461 -21.73 -30.15 -9.61
C GLN A 461 -21.27 -31.14 -8.51
N PRO A 462 -21.36 -30.78 -7.23
CA PRO A 462 -20.83 -31.62 -6.18
C PRO A 462 -21.80 -32.77 -5.85
N LYS A 463 -21.24 -33.97 -5.70
CA LYS A 463 -21.90 -35.16 -5.15
C LYS A 463 -21.33 -35.46 -3.77
N LEU A 464 -22.19 -35.75 -2.81
CA LEU A 464 -21.74 -36.11 -1.46
C LEU A 464 -21.07 -37.48 -1.49
N ILE A 465 -19.86 -37.55 -0.97
CA ILE A 465 -19.10 -38.80 -0.81
C ILE A 465 -18.65 -38.99 0.63
N GLU A 466 -18.41 -40.24 1.00
CA GLU A 466 -17.73 -40.58 2.24
C GLU A 466 -16.23 -40.33 2.16
N GLY A 467 -15.59 -40.20 3.32
CA GLY A 467 -14.15 -39.97 3.43
C GLY A 467 -13.77 -38.49 3.51
N LYS A 468 -12.52 -38.18 3.15
CA LYS A 468 -11.91 -36.84 3.30
C LYS A 468 -11.30 -36.28 2.01
N ALA A 469 -11.11 -37.11 1.00
CA ALA A 469 -10.49 -36.73 -0.26
C ALA A 469 -11.54 -36.31 -1.30
N ILE A 470 -11.19 -35.36 -2.16
CA ILE A 470 -12.06 -34.89 -3.24
C ILE A 470 -11.94 -35.87 -4.41
N GLN A 471 -13.05 -36.35 -4.95
CA GLN A 471 -13.01 -37.17 -6.16
C GLN A 471 -13.10 -36.28 -7.40
N LEU A 472 -12.17 -36.48 -8.33
CA LEU A 472 -12.14 -35.79 -9.61
C LEU A 472 -12.34 -36.77 -10.76
N HIS A 473 -13.07 -36.33 -11.79
CA HIS A 473 -13.23 -37.09 -13.02
C HIS A 473 -11.88 -37.20 -13.76
N PRO A 474 -11.45 -38.40 -14.21
CA PRO A 474 -10.13 -38.59 -14.84
C PRO A 474 -9.87 -37.69 -16.06
N LEU A 475 -10.88 -37.48 -16.92
CA LEU A 475 -10.76 -36.60 -18.10
C LEU A 475 -10.58 -35.11 -17.77
N ALA A 476 -10.81 -34.68 -16.52
CA ALA A 476 -10.54 -33.31 -16.10
C ALA A 476 -9.08 -33.11 -15.68
N CYS A 477 -8.34 -34.19 -15.37
CA CYS A 477 -6.97 -34.12 -14.86
C CYS A 477 -6.00 -33.43 -15.83
N THR A 478 -6.17 -33.65 -17.14
CA THR A 478 -5.35 -32.99 -18.18
C THR A 478 -5.47 -31.48 -18.13
N ALA A 479 -6.70 -30.95 -17.90
CA ALA A 479 -6.96 -29.53 -17.79
C ALA A 479 -6.35 -28.92 -16.52
N PHE A 480 -6.31 -29.65 -15.40
CA PHE A 480 -5.65 -29.17 -14.19
C PHE A 480 -4.13 -29.45 -14.15
N ASN A 481 -3.62 -30.19 -15.14
CA ASN A 481 -2.30 -30.80 -15.12
C ASN A 481 -2.05 -31.58 -13.81
N ALA A 482 -3.07 -32.28 -13.35
CA ALA A 482 -3.11 -32.93 -12.04
C ALA A 482 -2.91 -34.44 -12.18
N ASP A 483 -2.30 -35.04 -11.16
CA ASP A 483 -2.19 -36.48 -10.96
C ASP A 483 -2.71 -36.87 -9.57
N PHE A 484 -2.64 -38.16 -9.22
CA PHE A 484 -3.22 -38.69 -7.98
C PHE A 484 -2.14 -39.17 -6.99
N ASP A 485 -0.98 -38.53 -6.98
CA ASP A 485 0.17 -38.90 -6.14
C ASP A 485 0.23 -38.18 -4.78
N GLY A 486 -0.74 -37.29 -4.51
CA GLY A 486 -0.75 -36.43 -3.33
C GLY A 486 -1.16 -34.98 -3.62
N ASP A 487 -1.37 -34.66 -4.90
CA ASP A 487 -1.95 -33.40 -5.37
C ASP A 487 -3.17 -32.93 -4.55
N GLN A 488 -3.25 -31.62 -4.34
CA GLN A 488 -4.32 -30.99 -3.57
C GLN A 488 -5.05 -29.94 -4.41
N MET A 489 -6.37 -29.89 -4.26
CA MET A 489 -7.20 -28.87 -4.89
C MET A 489 -7.91 -28.02 -3.83
N ALA A 490 -8.06 -26.73 -4.15
CA ALA A 490 -8.91 -25.82 -3.41
C ALA A 490 -10.33 -25.85 -3.98
N VAL A 491 -11.30 -25.80 -3.09
CA VAL A 491 -12.73 -25.70 -3.40
C VAL A 491 -13.19 -24.31 -2.99
N HIS A 492 -13.94 -23.62 -3.85
CA HIS A 492 -14.58 -22.35 -3.56
C HIS A 492 -16.09 -22.43 -3.83
N LEU A 493 -16.88 -21.87 -2.93
CA LEU A 493 -18.34 -21.84 -3.05
C LEU A 493 -18.83 -20.49 -3.60
N PRO A 494 -19.42 -20.41 -4.79
CA PRO A 494 -20.07 -19.19 -5.27
C PRO A 494 -21.29 -18.88 -4.39
N LEU A 495 -21.44 -17.63 -3.91
CA LEU A 495 -22.49 -17.30 -2.94
C LEU A 495 -23.69 -16.56 -3.54
N SER A 496 -23.47 -15.67 -4.50
CA SER A 496 -24.55 -14.90 -5.12
C SER A 496 -25.21 -15.70 -6.25
N ASN A 497 -26.48 -15.42 -6.53
CA ASN A 497 -27.21 -16.11 -7.58
C ASN A 497 -26.56 -15.87 -8.96
N GLU A 498 -26.02 -14.67 -9.18
CA GLU A 498 -25.31 -14.32 -10.41
C GLU A 498 -24.02 -15.14 -10.56
N ALA A 499 -23.25 -15.28 -9.48
CA ALA A 499 -22.01 -16.08 -9.48
C ALA A 499 -22.30 -17.58 -9.66
N VAL A 500 -23.39 -18.07 -9.07
CA VAL A 500 -23.86 -19.46 -9.27
C VAL A 500 -24.24 -19.69 -10.73
N LEU A 501 -25.01 -18.78 -11.33
CA LEU A 501 -25.43 -18.88 -12.73
C LEU A 501 -24.22 -18.76 -13.68
N GLU A 502 -23.31 -17.82 -13.41
CA GLU A 502 -22.05 -17.68 -14.17
C GLU A 502 -21.23 -18.98 -14.12
N ALA A 503 -21.10 -19.59 -12.95
CA ALA A 503 -20.40 -20.85 -12.79
C ALA A 503 -21.04 -22.00 -13.59
N GLN A 504 -22.38 -22.08 -13.61
CA GLN A 504 -23.12 -23.09 -14.37
C GLN A 504 -23.02 -22.88 -15.88
N VAL A 505 -23.15 -21.64 -16.36
CA VAL A 505 -23.22 -21.33 -17.78
C VAL A 505 -21.84 -21.28 -18.42
N LEU A 506 -20.85 -20.69 -17.75
CA LEU A 506 -19.54 -20.40 -18.37
C LEU A 506 -18.42 -21.33 -17.87
N MET A 507 -18.45 -21.73 -16.60
CA MET A 507 -17.30 -22.39 -15.97
C MET A 507 -17.45 -23.91 -15.82
N LEU A 508 -18.63 -24.47 -16.08
CA LEU A 508 -18.88 -25.91 -15.92
C LEU A 508 -17.88 -26.72 -16.77
N GLN A 509 -17.29 -27.75 -16.16
CA GLN A 509 -16.23 -28.52 -16.84
C GLN A 509 -16.70 -29.16 -18.15
N SER A 510 -17.98 -29.54 -18.27
CA SER A 510 -18.58 -30.07 -19.49
C SER A 510 -18.60 -29.08 -20.67
N HIS A 511 -18.56 -27.77 -20.41
CA HIS A 511 -18.50 -26.74 -21.46
C HIS A 511 -17.07 -26.51 -21.97
N ASN A 512 -16.07 -26.91 -21.19
CA ASN A 512 -14.65 -26.60 -21.40
C ASN A 512 -13.89 -27.77 -22.03
N ILE A 513 -14.33 -28.21 -23.21
CA ILE A 513 -13.79 -29.38 -23.92
C ILE A 513 -12.56 -29.01 -24.78
N LEU A 514 -12.51 -27.80 -25.32
CA LEU A 514 -11.46 -27.35 -26.23
C LEU A 514 -10.43 -26.47 -25.51
N ASN A 515 -9.17 -26.63 -25.89
CA ASN A 515 -8.10 -25.78 -25.45
C ASN A 515 -8.22 -24.39 -26.11
N PRO A 516 -8.28 -23.29 -25.34
CA PRO A 516 -8.42 -21.94 -25.87
C PRO A 516 -7.28 -21.49 -26.79
N ALA A 517 -6.09 -22.08 -26.66
CA ALA A 517 -4.90 -21.65 -27.39
C ALA A 517 -4.86 -22.17 -28.84
N ASN A 518 -5.34 -23.39 -29.09
CA ASN A 518 -5.18 -24.07 -30.38
C ASN A 518 -6.46 -24.76 -30.89
N GLY A 519 -7.55 -24.76 -30.12
CA GLY A 519 -8.80 -25.41 -30.49
C GLY A 519 -8.78 -26.94 -30.45
N ALA A 520 -7.67 -27.56 -30.01
CA ALA A 520 -7.60 -29.01 -29.85
C ALA A 520 -8.42 -29.46 -28.61
N PRO A 521 -9.03 -30.66 -28.63
CA PRO A 521 -9.73 -31.18 -27.46
C PRO A 521 -8.75 -31.45 -26.31
N ILE A 522 -9.11 -31.03 -25.10
CA ILE A 522 -8.29 -31.23 -23.89
C ILE A 522 -8.73 -32.45 -23.08
N THR A 523 -10.02 -32.82 -23.18
CA THR A 523 -10.62 -33.94 -22.44
C THR A 523 -10.49 -35.25 -23.22
N VAL A 524 -9.28 -35.56 -23.67
CA VAL A 524 -8.98 -36.79 -24.40
C VAL A 524 -8.67 -37.90 -23.41
N PRO A 525 -9.16 -39.15 -23.62
CA PRO A 525 -8.79 -40.29 -22.80
C PRO A 525 -7.26 -40.47 -22.76
N SER A 526 -6.73 -40.79 -21.58
CA SER A 526 -5.30 -40.98 -21.37
C SER A 526 -4.99 -42.37 -20.83
N GLN A 527 -3.75 -42.83 -21.05
CA GLN A 527 -3.18 -44.05 -20.44
C GLN A 527 -4.10 -45.28 -20.60
N ASP A 528 -4.63 -45.80 -19.50
CA ASP A 528 -5.37 -47.05 -19.42
C ASP A 528 -6.61 -47.09 -20.30
N MET A 529 -7.30 -45.95 -20.45
CA MET A 529 -8.49 -45.86 -21.31
C MET A 529 -8.13 -46.11 -22.77
N VAL A 530 -6.99 -45.57 -23.22
CA VAL A 530 -6.49 -45.74 -24.59
C VAL A 530 -6.00 -47.18 -24.79
N LEU A 531 -5.30 -47.74 -23.79
CA LEU A 531 -4.82 -49.11 -23.84
C LEU A 531 -5.98 -50.12 -23.94
N GLY A 532 -7.05 -49.92 -23.17
CA GLY A 532 -8.24 -50.76 -23.23
C GLY A 532 -8.90 -50.71 -24.61
N LEU A 533 -9.12 -49.50 -25.15
CA LEU A 533 -9.68 -49.32 -26.50
C LEU A 533 -8.79 -49.93 -27.58
N TYR A 534 -7.46 -49.77 -27.47
CA TYR A 534 -6.50 -50.35 -28.40
C TYR A 534 -6.50 -51.88 -28.35
N TYR A 535 -6.58 -52.46 -27.14
CA TYR A 535 -6.58 -53.90 -26.95
C TYR A 535 -7.81 -54.56 -27.58
N ILE A 536 -9.01 -53.98 -27.37
CA ILE A 536 -10.27 -54.55 -27.91
C ILE A 536 -10.42 -54.33 -29.42
N THR A 537 -9.78 -53.31 -29.98
CA THR A 537 -9.83 -53.01 -31.43
C THR A 537 -8.76 -53.75 -32.23
N LYS A 538 -7.82 -54.41 -31.55
CA LYS A 538 -6.76 -55.18 -32.19
C LYS A 538 -7.29 -56.48 -32.80
N ILE A 539 -7.16 -56.60 -34.12
CA ILE A 539 -7.54 -57.81 -34.86
C ILE A 539 -6.62 -58.97 -34.47
N ARG A 540 -7.21 -60.13 -34.20
CA ARG A 540 -6.50 -61.38 -33.91
C ARG A 540 -6.88 -62.45 -34.96
N PRO A 541 -5.97 -62.79 -35.90
CA PRO A 541 -6.21 -63.86 -36.86
C PRO A 541 -6.37 -65.22 -36.16
N GLY A 542 -7.26 -66.06 -36.67
CA GLY A 542 -7.56 -67.39 -36.11
C GLY A 542 -8.41 -67.35 -34.84
N ALA A 543 -9.16 -66.28 -34.61
CA ALA A 543 -10.00 -66.14 -33.42
C ALA A 543 -11.33 -66.90 -33.55
N LYS A 544 -11.86 -67.37 -32.42
CA LYS A 544 -13.13 -68.09 -32.39
C LYS A 544 -14.27 -67.16 -32.83
N GLY A 545 -15.01 -67.58 -33.87
CA GLY A 545 -16.08 -66.77 -34.45
C GLY A 545 -15.64 -65.85 -35.61
N GLU A 546 -14.42 -66.01 -36.10
CA GLU A 546 -13.96 -65.37 -37.34
C GLU A 546 -14.84 -65.78 -38.54
N GLY A 547 -15.30 -64.79 -39.32
CA GLY A 547 -16.21 -65.00 -40.47
C GLY A 547 -17.71 -65.02 -40.14
N LEU A 548 -18.09 -64.87 -38.86
CA LEU A 548 -19.51 -64.77 -38.49
C LEU A 548 -20.11 -63.43 -38.96
N THR A 549 -21.34 -63.49 -39.47
CA THR A 549 -22.12 -62.31 -39.86
C THR A 549 -23.14 -61.99 -38.77
N PHE A 550 -23.06 -60.80 -38.19
CA PHE A 550 -24.02 -60.33 -37.19
C PHE A 550 -25.08 -59.45 -37.86
N LEU A 551 -26.33 -59.90 -37.86
CA LEU A 551 -27.47 -59.07 -38.27
C LEU A 551 -27.88 -58.16 -37.10
N ARG A 552 -27.86 -56.84 -37.32
CA ARG A 552 -28.41 -55.86 -36.36
C ARG A 552 -29.93 -55.89 -36.47
N SER A 553 -30.62 -56.11 -35.35
CA SER A 553 -32.08 -55.95 -35.24
C SER A 553 -32.46 -54.49 -35.10
#